data_AF-A0A2V8UAK2-F1
#
_entry.id   AF-A0A2V8UAK2-F1
#
_cell.length_a   1.000
_cell.length_b   1.000
_cell.length_c   1.000
_cell.angle_alpha   90.00
_cell.angle_beta   90.00
_cell.angle_gamma   90.00
#
_symmetry.space_group_name_H-M   'P 1'
#
loop_
_entity.id
_entity.type
_entity.pdbx_description
1 polymer ?
#
loop_
_entity_poly.entity_id
_entity_poly.type
_entity_poly.pdbx_seq_one_letter_code
_entity_poly.pdbx_strand_id
1 'polypeptide(L)'
;MRGVLKKLQAVWKRRQLESDLDDELAFHLAMREEKNRRAGVTESARRSFGNPELVKQDLRDQWTFRAVENFWSDLRYAARMLRRSPGFMLGAVLSLAIGIGGNTAIFSVVDAILLTSLPVRNPEELRIVLSRGRPPAQTFDGYSTNDVWSSFPHPIYEEFVRSIPQFSDLMGFASTTVTVIAGAQSHYADAEFVTGNFFSGLGMRVLAGRALTPED
;
A
#
# COMPACT_ATOMS: atom_id res chain seq x y z
N MET A 1 22.47 -1.32 8.84
CA MET A 1 21.41 -0.69 9.68
C MET A 1 21.87 -0.29 11.10
N ARG A 2 22.70 -1.07 11.82
CA ARG A 2 23.18 -0.73 13.19
C ARG A 2 23.93 0.62 13.31
N GLY A 3 24.62 1.06 12.25
CA GLY A 3 25.31 2.35 12.23
C GLY A 3 24.35 3.55 12.29
N VAL A 4 23.21 3.49 11.61
CA VAL A 4 22.24 4.60 11.55
C VAL A 4 21.56 4.82 12.91
N LEU A 5 21.26 3.74 13.64
CA LEU A 5 20.69 3.81 14.99
C LEU A 5 21.65 4.43 16.02
N LYS A 6 22.93 4.08 15.99
CA LYS A 6 23.93 4.70 16.88
C LYS A 6 24.10 6.18 16.56
N LYS A 7 24.05 6.54 15.28
CA LYS A 7 24.10 7.92 14.81
C LYS A 7 22.87 8.74 15.26
N LEU A 8 21.68 8.15 15.25
CA LEU A 8 20.45 8.74 15.79
C LEU A 8 20.47 8.89 17.32
N GLN A 9 20.99 7.89 18.04
CA GLN A 9 21.15 7.98 19.50
C GLN A 9 22.18 9.05 19.91
N ALA A 10 23.24 9.22 19.11
CA ALA A 10 24.22 10.29 19.33
C ALA A 10 23.53 11.65 19.34
N VAL A 11 22.65 11.96 18.37
CA VAL A 11 21.88 13.22 18.29
C VAL A 11 21.15 13.55 19.59
N TRP A 12 20.61 12.54 20.27
CA TRP A 12 19.87 12.71 21.53
C TRP A 12 20.78 12.83 22.77
N LYS A 13 21.97 12.24 22.74
CA LYS A 13 22.96 12.27 23.85
C LYS A 13 24.11 13.26 23.64
N ARG A 14 23.89 14.31 22.82
CA ARG A 14 24.89 15.33 22.45
C ARG A 14 25.77 15.79 23.62
N ARG A 15 25.16 16.25 24.71
CA ARG A 15 25.88 16.80 25.86
C ARG A 15 26.72 15.76 26.59
N GLN A 16 26.27 14.50 26.59
CA GLN A 16 26.95 13.41 27.28
C GLN A 16 28.19 12.96 26.49
N LEU A 17 28.05 12.79 25.18
CA LEU A 17 29.18 12.48 24.29
C LEU A 17 30.25 13.57 24.27
N GLU A 18 29.85 14.85 24.32
CA GLU A 18 30.79 15.98 24.36
C GLU A 18 31.55 16.04 25.71
N SER A 19 30.87 15.71 26.81
CA SER A 19 31.49 15.59 28.14
C SER A 19 32.46 14.40 28.23
N ASP A 20 32.04 13.22 27.74
CA ASP A 20 32.85 12.00 27.78
C ASP A 20 34.16 12.19 26.99
N LEU A 21 34.12 12.91 25.86
CA LEU A 21 35.30 13.22 25.06
C LEU A 21 36.27 14.18 25.76
N ASP A 22 35.75 15.15 26.50
CA ASP A 22 36.55 16.09 27.28
C ASP A 22 37.27 15.38 28.43
N ASP A 23 36.58 14.46 29.11
CA ASP A 23 37.14 13.66 30.18
C ASP A 23 38.25 12.71 29.65
N GLU A 24 38.05 12.10 28.47
CA GLU A 24 39.03 11.21 27.84
C GLU A 24 40.28 11.96 27.37
N LEU A 25 40.13 13.14 26.75
CA LEU A 25 41.25 14.02 26.38
C LEU A 25 42.05 14.48 27.59
N ALA A 26 41.38 14.88 28.68
CA ALA A 26 42.02 15.28 29.93
C ALA A 26 42.82 14.12 30.54
N PHE A 27 42.25 12.91 30.55
CA PHE A 27 42.93 11.70 31.04
C PHE A 27 44.22 11.41 30.26
N HIS A 28 44.18 11.49 28.92
CA HIS A 28 45.35 11.24 28.09
C HIS A 28 46.46 12.28 28.24
N LEU A 29 46.10 13.55 28.44
CA LEU A 29 47.06 14.62 28.72
C LEU A 29 47.75 14.40 30.08
N ALA A 30 46.99 14.07 31.12
CA ALA A 30 47.52 13.80 32.46
C ALA A 30 48.47 12.58 32.46
N MET A 31 48.12 11.51 31.74
CA MET A 31 48.97 10.32 31.63
C MET A 31 50.30 10.62 30.93
N ARG A 32 50.30 11.46 29.89
CA ARG A 32 51.52 11.88 29.21
C ARG A 32 52.39 12.80 30.05
N GLU A 33 51.79 13.71 30.82
CA GLU A 33 52.52 14.53 31.78
C GLU A 33 53.27 13.67 32.81
N GLU A 34 52.60 12.66 33.35
CA GLU A 34 53.21 11.73 34.30
C GLU A 34 54.34 10.90 33.64
N LYS A 35 54.15 10.45 32.40
CA LYS A 35 55.18 9.70 31.65
C LYS A 35 56.40 10.57 31.33
N ASN A 36 56.21 11.82 30.91
CA ASN A 36 57.29 12.77 30.65
C ASN A 36 58.06 13.07 31.95
N ARG A 37 57.34 13.20 33.06
CA ARG A 37 57.93 13.39 34.40
C ARG A 37 58.80 12.20 34.82
N ARG A 38 58.34 10.97 34.58
CA ARG A 38 59.12 9.74 34.84
C ARG A 38 60.30 9.56 33.89
N ALA A 39 60.19 10.03 32.65
CA ALA A 39 61.24 9.95 31.64
C ALA A 39 62.26 11.12 31.71
N GLY A 40 62.07 12.09 32.61
CA GLY A 40 62.95 13.26 32.74
C GLY A 40 62.86 14.24 31.58
N VAL A 41 61.77 14.22 30.81
CA VAL A 41 61.57 15.07 29.63
C VAL A 41 60.85 16.36 30.04
N THR A 42 61.48 17.52 29.77
CA THR A 42 60.95 18.86 30.11
C THR A 42 59.86 19.36 29.16
N GLU A 43 59.54 18.60 28.11
CA GLU A 43 58.53 18.98 27.13
C GLU A 43 57.11 18.87 27.72
N SER A 44 56.33 19.94 27.63
CA SER A 44 54.93 19.98 28.08
C SER A 44 54.08 18.99 27.29
N ALA A 45 53.30 18.13 27.96
CA ALA A 45 52.47 17.12 27.28
C ALA A 45 51.51 17.71 26.23
N ARG A 46 51.07 18.96 26.42
CA ARG A 46 50.26 19.70 25.44
C ARG A 46 50.97 19.94 24.11
N ARG A 47 52.28 20.16 24.09
CA ARG A 47 53.06 20.35 22.85
C ARG A 47 53.28 19.02 22.14
N SER A 48 53.54 17.95 22.89
CA SER A 48 53.75 16.61 22.33
C SER A 48 52.44 15.92 21.90
N PHE A 49 51.26 16.35 22.41
CA PHE A 49 49.94 15.82 22.03
C PHE A 49 49.43 16.33 20.67
N GLY A 50 49.96 17.45 20.18
CA GLY A 50 49.41 18.17 19.03
C GLY A 50 48.26 19.10 19.45
N ASN A 51 47.52 19.65 18.49
CA ASN A 51 46.39 20.55 18.77
C ASN A 51 45.15 19.72 19.19
N PRO A 52 44.79 19.66 20.48
CA PRO A 52 43.66 18.85 20.95
C PRO A 52 42.33 19.36 20.39
N GLU A 53 42.25 20.63 20.05
CA GLU A 53 41.03 21.25 19.52
C GLU A 53 40.72 20.79 18.09
N LEU A 54 41.76 20.47 17.32
CA LEU A 54 41.63 19.87 15.99
C LEU A 54 41.07 18.44 16.08
N VAL A 55 41.55 17.64 17.04
CA VAL A 55 41.05 16.27 17.27
C VAL A 55 39.59 16.29 17.73
N LYS A 56 39.25 17.24 18.61
CA LYS A 56 37.88 17.45 19.08
C LYS A 56 36.96 17.89 17.95
N GLN A 57 37.41 18.79 17.07
CA GLN A 57 36.66 19.18 15.87
C GLN A 57 36.43 18.01 14.91
N ASP A 58 37.45 17.20 14.63
CA ASP A 58 37.35 16.09 13.69
C ASP A 58 36.39 14.99 14.18
N LEU A 59 36.46 14.66 15.48
CA LEU A 59 35.52 13.74 16.12
C LEU A 59 34.08 14.30 16.14
N ARG A 60 33.93 15.61 16.35
CA ARG A 60 32.64 16.29 16.30
C ARG A 60 32.04 16.31 14.89
N ASP A 61 32.87 16.36 13.85
CA ASP A 61 32.44 16.29 12.45
C ASP A 61 32.10 14.85 12.02
N GLN A 62 32.81 13.84 12.54
CA GLN A 62 32.49 12.43 12.33
C GLN A 62 31.21 12.00 13.08
N TRP A 63 30.93 12.63 14.22
CA TRP A 63 29.67 12.44 14.93
C TRP A 63 28.55 13.21 14.21
N THR A 64 27.60 12.46 13.65
CA THR A 64 26.42 12.82 12.80
C THR A 64 25.57 14.06 13.17
N PHE A 65 25.91 14.82 14.20
CA PHE A 65 25.23 16.01 14.68
C PHE A 65 25.09 17.09 13.59
N ARG A 66 26.14 17.33 12.80
CA ARG A 66 26.08 18.33 11.71
C ARG A 66 25.11 17.96 10.60
N ALA A 67 25.05 16.70 10.19
CA ALA A 67 24.19 16.30 9.07
C ALA A 67 22.70 16.50 9.38
N VAL A 68 22.28 16.21 10.62
CA VAL A 68 20.89 16.40 11.06
C VAL A 68 20.59 17.89 11.29
N GLU A 69 21.51 18.65 11.88
CA GLU A 69 21.36 20.10 12.04
C GLU A 69 21.29 20.81 10.69
N ASN A 70 22.14 20.41 9.74
CA ASN A 70 22.13 20.93 8.37
C ASN A 70 20.83 20.56 7.66
N PHE A 71 20.40 19.30 7.73
CA PHE A 71 19.11 18.89 7.17
C PHE A 71 17.95 19.71 7.71
N TRP A 72 17.95 19.99 9.03
CA TRP A 72 16.86 20.74 9.65
C TRP A 72 16.91 22.24 9.33
N SER A 73 18.12 22.79 9.25
CA SER A 73 18.35 24.14 8.76
C SER A 73 17.92 24.30 7.30
N ASP A 74 18.30 23.35 6.44
CA ASP A 74 17.97 23.32 5.01
C ASP A 74 16.47 23.19 4.80
N LEU A 75 15.79 22.34 5.58
CA LEU A 75 14.34 22.18 5.49
C LEU A 75 13.60 23.45 5.98
N ARG A 76 14.08 24.10 7.05
CA ARG A 76 13.54 25.39 7.50
C ARG A 76 13.75 26.50 6.47
N TYR A 77 14.93 26.50 5.83
CA TYR A 77 15.26 27.43 4.76
C TYR A 77 14.38 27.20 3.52
N ALA A 78 14.24 25.95 3.07
CA ALA A 78 13.38 25.56 1.97
C ALA A 78 11.91 25.93 2.22
N ALA A 79 11.40 25.69 3.44
CA ALA A 79 10.04 26.09 3.83
C ALA A 79 9.86 27.62 3.79
N ARG A 80 10.87 28.39 4.25
CA ARG A 80 10.83 29.85 4.17
C ARG A 80 10.90 30.36 2.72
N MET A 81 11.65 29.67 1.86
CA MET A 81 11.76 29.96 0.44
C MET A 81 10.43 29.67 -0.30
N LEU A 82 9.80 28.53 -0.02
CA LEU A 82 8.47 28.19 -0.54
C LEU A 82 7.40 29.22 -0.15
N ARG A 83 7.44 29.72 1.10
CA ARG A 83 6.52 30.78 1.56
C ARG A 83 6.75 32.14 0.88
N ARG A 84 7.96 32.40 0.37
CA ARG A 84 8.26 33.62 -0.40
C ARG A 84 7.80 33.55 -1.85
N SER A 85 7.60 32.36 -2.40
CA SER A 85 7.17 32.14 -3.79
C SER A 85 5.86 31.34 -3.86
N PRO A 86 4.74 31.92 -3.41
CA PRO A 86 3.47 31.20 -3.25
C PRO A 86 2.93 30.64 -4.57
N GLY A 87 3.16 31.28 -5.72
CA GLY A 87 2.68 30.80 -7.02
C GLY A 87 3.30 29.46 -7.45
N PHE A 88 4.62 29.31 -7.29
CA PHE A 88 5.32 28.05 -7.58
C PHE A 88 4.89 26.94 -6.61
N MET A 89 4.78 27.27 -5.31
CA MET A 89 4.31 26.33 -4.30
C MET A 89 2.90 25.82 -4.61
N LEU A 90 1.98 26.71 -5.01
CA LEU A 90 0.61 26.32 -5.35
C LEU A 90 0.59 25.34 -6.51
N GLY A 91 1.33 25.62 -7.59
CA GLY A 91 1.42 24.73 -8.75
C GLY A 91 1.99 23.36 -8.40
N ALA A 92 3.07 23.32 -7.61
CA ALA A 92 3.67 22.07 -7.15
C ALA A 92 2.73 21.25 -6.26
N VAL A 93 2.04 21.89 -5.31
CA VAL A 93 1.07 21.25 -4.41
C VAL A 93 -0.12 20.72 -5.20
N LEU A 94 -0.67 21.50 -6.13
CA LEU A 94 -1.80 21.07 -6.96
C LEU A 94 -1.44 19.90 -7.86
N SER A 95 -0.26 19.94 -8.51
CA SER A 95 0.22 18.82 -9.33
C SER A 95 0.38 17.54 -8.52
N LEU A 96 0.99 17.64 -7.33
CA LEU A 96 1.15 16.51 -6.42
C LEU A 96 -0.20 15.99 -5.90
N ALA A 97 -1.13 16.89 -5.57
CA ALA A 97 -2.46 16.55 -5.12
C ALA A 97 -3.27 15.82 -6.20
N ILE A 98 -3.15 16.25 -7.47
CA ILE A 98 -3.80 15.56 -8.60
C ILE A 98 -3.19 14.18 -8.82
N GLY A 99 -1.86 14.04 -8.78
CA GLY A 99 -1.21 12.75 -8.97
C GLY A 99 -1.56 11.73 -7.87
N ILE A 100 -1.53 12.16 -6.61
CA ILE A 100 -1.88 11.30 -5.47
C ILE A 100 -3.39 11.06 -5.42
N GLY A 101 -4.19 12.13 -5.53
CA GLY A 101 -5.63 12.08 -5.41
C GLY A 101 -6.30 11.35 -6.57
N GLY A 102 -5.82 11.54 -7.80
CA GLY A 102 -6.34 10.85 -8.98
C GLY A 102 -6.14 9.34 -8.88
N ASN A 103 -4.93 8.88 -8.54
CA ASN A 103 -4.67 7.46 -8.33
C ASN A 103 -5.50 6.90 -7.18
N THR A 104 -5.56 7.61 -6.05
CA THR A 104 -6.36 7.18 -4.89
C THR A 104 -7.85 7.12 -5.20
N ALA A 105 -8.39 8.06 -5.98
CA ALA A 105 -9.79 8.11 -6.37
C ALA A 105 -10.16 6.95 -7.29
N ILE A 106 -9.31 6.66 -8.30
CA ILE A 106 -9.52 5.50 -9.17
C ILE A 106 -9.53 4.22 -8.34
N PHE A 107 -8.53 4.02 -7.47
CA PHE A 107 -8.49 2.84 -6.61
C PHE A 107 -9.66 2.76 -5.64
N SER A 108 -10.13 3.89 -5.10
CA SER A 108 -11.29 3.91 -4.20
C SER A 108 -12.59 3.57 -4.93
N VAL A 109 -12.76 4.02 -6.17
CA VAL A 109 -13.92 3.66 -6.99
C VAL A 109 -13.88 2.19 -7.38
N VAL A 110 -12.70 1.70 -7.80
CA VAL A 110 -12.49 0.29 -8.12
C VAL A 110 -12.74 -0.59 -6.89
N ASP A 111 -12.24 -0.22 -5.73
CA ASP A 111 -12.48 -0.91 -4.47
C ASP A 111 -13.97 -0.86 -4.09
N ALA A 112 -14.62 0.30 -4.18
CA ALA A 112 -16.04 0.43 -3.89
C ALA A 112 -16.94 -0.40 -4.83
N ILE A 113 -16.57 -0.56 -6.10
CA ILE A 113 -17.38 -1.27 -7.09
C ILE A 113 -17.03 -2.77 -7.15
N LEU A 114 -15.75 -3.13 -7.09
CA LEU A 114 -15.28 -4.51 -7.25
C LEU A 114 -15.07 -5.23 -5.91
N LEU A 115 -14.80 -4.51 -4.82
CA LEU A 115 -14.39 -5.07 -3.53
C LEU A 115 -15.39 -4.79 -2.39
N THR A 116 -16.36 -3.88 -2.56
CA THR A 116 -17.55 -3.88 -1.69
C THR A 116 -18.24 -5.21 -1.87
N SER A 117 -18.26 -6.00 -0.80
CA SER A 117 -18.91 -7.29 -0.75
C SER A 117 -20.31 -7.19 -1.36
N LEU A 118 -20.61 -8.02 -2.37
CA LEU A 118 -21.94 -8.05 -2.97
C LEU A 118 -22.99 -8.11 -1.84
N PRO A 119 -24.13 -7.40 -1.94
CA PRO A 119 -25.18 -7.40 -0.92
C PRO A 119 -25.97 -8.72 -0.95
N VAL A 120 -25.25 -9.82 -0.72
CA VAL A 120 -25.70 -11.21 -0.70
C VAL A 120 -25.35 -11.78 0.68
N ARG A 121 -26.02 -12.86 1.08
CA ARG A 121 -25.94 -13.32 2.49
C ARG A 121 -24.52 -13.63 2.95
N ASN A 122 -23.74 -14.34 2.14
CA ASN A 122 -22.38 -14.81 2.45
C ASN A 122 -21.43 -14.56 1.26
N PRO A 123 -20.95 -13.32 1.04
CA PRO A 123 -20.12 -12.97 -0.11
C PRO A 123 -18.76 -13.69 -0.12
N GLU A 124 -18.18 -13.96 1.05
CA GLU A 124 -16.90 -14.67 1.19
C GLU A 124 -16.95 -16.16 0.81
N GLU A 125 -18.14 -16.76 0.73
CA GLU A 125 -18.35 -18.16 0.34
C GLU A 125 -18.62 -18.32 -1.17
N LEU A 126 -18.96 -17.23 -1.87
CA LEU A 126 -19.28 -17.28 -3.29
C LEU A 126 -18.02 -17.52 -4.14
N ARG A 127 -18.11 -18.49 -5.05
CA ARG A 127 -17.06 -18.80 -6.02
C ARG A 127 -17.70 -18.90 -7.40
N ILE A 128 -17.11 -18.23 -8.37
CA ILE A 128 -17.51 -18.38 -9.78
C ILE A 128 -16.70 -19.53 -10.37
N VAL A 129 -17.40 -20.53 -10.89
CA VAL A 129 -16.78 -21.66 -11.61
C VAL A 129 -16.83 -21.34 -13.10
N LEU A 130 -15.66 -21.25 -13.73
CA LEU A 130 -15.52 -21.00 -15.16
C LEU A 130 -14.79 -22.17 -15.82
N SER A 131 -15.21 -22.53 -17.03
CA SER A 131 -14.52 -23.52 -17.83
C SER A 131 -13.33 -22.89 -18.54
N ARG A 132 -12.18 -23.58 -18.54
CA ARG A 132 -11.00 -23.16 -19.30
C ARG A 132 -10.97 -23.89 -20.63
N GLY A 133 -11.31 -23.22 -21.72
CA GLY A 133 -11.34 -23.83 -23.05
C GLY A 133 -11.88 -22.92 -24.13
N ARG A 134 -11.46 -23.16 -25.38
CA ARG A 134 -12.00 -22.47 -26.56
C ARG A 134 -13.47 -22.89 -26.70
N PRO A 135 -14.44 -21.99 -26.52
CA PRO A 135 -15.84 -22.38 -26.58
C PRO A 135 -16.14 -22.95 -27.98
N PRO A 136 -16.90 -24.05 -28.11
CA PRO A 136 -17.50 -24.39 -29.39
C PRO A 136 -18.31 -23.16 -29.83
N ALA A 137 -18.07 -22.71 -31.06
CA ALA A 137 -18.63 -21.47 -31.59
C ALA A 137 -20.13 -21.37 -31.28
N GLN A 138 -20.54 -20.27 -30.63
CA GLN A 138 -21.88 -19.93 -30.16
C GLN A 138 -22.20 -20.37 -28.71
N THR A 139 -21.56 -19.74 -27.73
CA THR A 139 -22.15 -19.57 -26.40
C THR A 139 -23.13 -18.40 -26.46
N PHE A 140 -24.39 -18.59 -26.03
CA PHE A 140 -25.27 -17.48 -25.64
C PHE A 140 -24.57 -16.76 -24.49
N ASP A 141 -24.33 -15.46 -24.64
CA ASP A 141 -23.35 -14.68 -23.88
C ASP A 141 -23.35 -14.93 -22.36
N GLY A 142 -22.41 -15.75 -21.90
CA GLY A 142 -22.01 -15.85 -20.51
C GLY A 142 -20.55 -15.48 -20.40
N TYR A 143 -20.23 -14.38 -19.68
CA TYR A 143 -18.89 -13.87 -19.36
C TYR A 143 -17.78 -14.38 -20.29
N SER A 144 -17.81 -13.98 -21.57
CA SER A 144 -16.71 -14.24 -22.48
C SER A 144 -15.64 -13.18 -22.24
N THR A 145 -14.77 -13.41 -21.27
CA THR A 145 -13.67 -12.48 -20.97
C THR A 145 -12.54 -12.66 -21.97
N ASN A 146 -12.72 -12.28 -23.23
CA ASN A 146 -11.73 -12.09 -24.31
C ASN A 146 -10.58 -13.08 -24.53
N ASP A 147 -10.42 -14.15 -23.75
CA ASP A 147 -9.61 -15.32 -24.03
C ASP A 147 -9.72 -16.32 -22.87
N VAL A 148 -9.98 -17.58 -23.22
CA VAL A 148 -9.83 -18.81 -22.41
C VAL A 148 -10.91 -19.16 -21.38
N TRP A 149 -11.71 -18.24 -20.85
CA TRP A 149 -12.75 -18.57 -19.85
C TRP A 149 -14.15 -18.54 -20.46
N SER A 150 -14.87 -19.66 -20.37
CA SER A 150 -16.23 -19.80 -20.92
C SER A 150 -17.20 -20.43 -19.92
N SER A 151 -18.49 -20.16 -20.12
CA SER A 151 -19.58 -20.75 -19.34
C SER A 151 -19.82 -22.22 -19.70
N PHE A 152 -20.49 -22.96 -18.83
CA PHE A 152 -20.83 -24.36 -19.07
C PHE A 152 -22.17 -24.50 -19.81
N PRO A 153 -22.31 -25.45 -20.75
CA PRO A 153 -23.62 -25.83 -21.27
C PRO A 153 -24.54 -26.29 -20.14
N HIS A 154 -25.84 -26.00 -20.24
CA HIS A 154 -26.82 -26.35 -19.22
C HIS A 154 -26.80 -27.85 -18.80
N PRO A 155 -26.66 -28.83 -19.71
CA PRO A 155 -26.56 -30.24 -19.31
C PRO A 155 -25.35 -30.56 -18.41
N ILE A 156 -24.24 -29.83 -18.56
CA ILE A 156 -23.06 -30.00 -17.70
C ILE A 156 -23.32 -29.42 -16.31
N TYR A 157 -24.05 -28.30 -16.23
CA TYR A 157 -24.51 -27.76 -14.96
C TYR A 157 -25.40 -28.77 -14.22
N GLU A 158 -26.37 -29.39 -14.90
CA GLU A 158 -27.23 -30.41 -14.29
C GLU A 158 -26.42 -31.60 -13.76
N GLU A 159 -25.40 -32.02 -14.50
CA GLU A 159 -24.49 -33.08 -14.06
C GLU A 159 -23.70 -32.66 -12.81
N PHE A 160 -23.23 -31.41 -12.73
CA PHE A 160 -22.54 -30.91 -11.52
C PHE A 160 -23.46 -30.87 -10.30
N VAL A 161 -24.71 -30.42 -10.45
CA VAL A 161 -25.70 -30.45 -9.36
C VAL A 161 -25.88 -31.88 -8.85
N ARG A 162 -25.90 -32.88 -9.74
CA ARG A 162 -26.11 -34.29 -9.38
C ARG A 162 -24.86 -34.96 -8.81
N SER A 163 -23.68 -34.63 -9.32
CA SER A 163 -22.43 -35.37 -9.06
C SER A 163 -21.56 -34.76 -7.97
N ILE A 164 -21.78 -33.49 -7.60
CA ILE A 164 -20.93 -32.77 -6.63
C ILE A 164 -21.75 -32.33 -5.41
N PRO A 165 -22.06 -33.25 -4.47
CA PRO A 165 -22.88 -32.95 -3.29
C PRO A 165 -22.17 -32.06 -2.26
N GLN A 166 -20.90 -31.72 -2.45
CA GLN A 166 -20.12 -30.90 -1.52
C GLN A 166 -20.42 -29.39 -1.65
N PHE A 167 -21.06 -28.96 -2.73
CA PHE A 167 -21.47 -27.56 -2.87
C PHE A 167 -22.73 -27.29 -2.05
N SER A 168 -22.70 -26.25 -1.21
CA SER A 168 -23.84 -25.81 -0.41
C SER A 168 -25.04 -25.42 -1.28
N ASP A 169 -24.76 -24.75 -2.40
CA ASP A 169 -25.72 -24.39 -3.44
C ASP A 169 -24.97 -24.18 -4.75
N LEU A 170 -25.57 -24.57 -5.88
CA LEU A 170 -25.00 -24.34 -7.22
C LEU A 170 -26.02 -23.60 -8.06
N MET A 171 -25.64 -22.43 -8.55
CA MET A 171 -26.52 -21.52 -9.27
C MET A 171 -25.93 -21.22 -10.64
N GLY A 172 -26.77 -21.19 -11.67
CA GLY A 172 -26.39 -20.83 -13.03
C GLY A 172 -26.97 -19.48 -13.41
N PHE A 173 -26.22 -18.71 -14.20
CA PHE A 173 -26.72 -17.49 -14.83
C PHE A 173 -26.07 -17.27 -16.20
N ALA A 174 -26.77 -16.58 -17.11
CA ALA A 174 -26.27 -16.21 -18.43
C ALA A 174 -26.92 -14.91 -18.90
N SER A 175 -26.12 -13.97 -19.42
CA SER A 175 -26.62 -12.68 -19.88
C SER A 175 -27.30 -12.82 -21.24
N THR A 176 -28.33 -12.02 -21.46
CA THR A 176 -29.06 -11.97 -22.73
C THR A 176 -29.68 -10.61 -22.93
N THR A 177 -29.99 -10.27 -24.17
CA THR A 177 -30.78 -9.07 -24.49
C THR A 177 -32.16 -9.52 -24.91
N VAL A 178 -33.19 -9.00 -24.23
CA VAL A 178 -34.59 -9.25 -24.56
C VAL A 178 -35.23 -8.00 -25.10
N THR A 179 -36.25 -8.19 -25.94
CA THR A 179 -37.11 -7.09 -26.38
C THR A 179 -38.31 -7.04 -25.44
N VAL A 180 -38.48 -5.93 -24.73
CA VAL A 180 -39.62 -5.68 -23.84
C VAL A 180 -40.62 -4.79 -24.56
N ILE A 181 -41.84 -5.30 -24.71
CA ILE A 181 -42.94 -4.57 -25.33
C ILE A 181 -43.89 -4.10 -24.24
N ALA A 182 -44.03 -2.79 -24.09
CA ALA A 182 -44.93 -2.15 -23.14
C ALA A 182 -45.91 -1.25 -23.91
N GLY A 183 -47.13 -1.75 -24.13
CA GLY A 183 -48.13 -1.07 -24.95
C GLY A 183 -47.68 -0.94 -26.41
N ALA A 184 -47.56 0.29 -26.91
CA ALA A 184 -47.12 0.57 -28.28
C ALA A 184 -45.60 0.81 -28.43
N GLN A 185 -44.83 0.77 -27.33
CA GLN A 185 -43.38 0.97 -27.35
C GLN A 185 -42.63 -0.35 -27.16
N SER A 186 -41.55 -0.50 -27.91
CA SER A 186 -40.62 -1.64 -27.83
C SER A 186 -39.24 -1.11 -27.48
N HIS A 187 -38.63 -1.69 -26.45
CA HIS A 187 -37.29 -1.34 -25.97
C HIS A 187 -36.46 -2.60 -25.79
N TYR A 188 -35.18 -2.54 -26.13
CA TYR A 188 -34.24 -3.59 -25.74
C TYR A 188 -33.88 -3.42 -24.26
N ALA A 189 -33.82 -4.52 -23.53
CA ALA A 189 -33.41 -4.56 -22.15
C ALA A 189 -32.37 -5.68 -21.94
N ASP A 190 -31.40 -5.40 -21.09
CA ASP A 190 -30.49 -6.42 -20.59
C ASP A 190 -31.24 -7.30 -19.59
N ALA A 191 -31.07 -8.61 -19.75
CA ALA A 191 -31.68 -9.63 -18.90
C ALA A 191 -30.67 -10.73 -18.59
N GLU A 192 -30.95 -11.50 -17.55
CA GLU A 192 -30.19 -12.70 -17.22
C GLU A 192 -31.13 -13.90 -17.15
N PHE A 193 -30.77 -14.98 -17.82
CA PHE A 193 -31.27 -16.30 -17.48
C PHE A 193 -30.62 -16.71 -16.17
N VAL A 194 -31.41 -17.19 -15.22
CA VAL A 194 -30.92 -17.68 -13.93
C VAL A 194 -31.61 -18.98 -13.57
N THR A 195 -30.97 -19.81 -12.75
CA THR A 195 -31.59 -21.05 -12.24
C THR A 195 -32.64 -20.73 -11.17
N GLY A 196 -33.60 -21.64 -10.97
CA GLY A 196 -34.71 -21.42 -10.03
C GLY A 196 -34.31 -21.13 -8.59
N ASN A 197 -33.17 -21.67 -8.14
CA ASN A 197 -32.58 -21.43 -6.81
C ASN A 197 -31.74 -20.15 -6.69
N PHE A 198 -31.54 -19.39 -7.77
CA PHE A 198 -30.58 -18.28 -7.81
C PHE A 198 -30.82 -17.21 -6.73
N PHE A 199 -32.06 -16.74 -6.59
CA PHE A 199 -32.38 -15.69 -5.62
C PHE A 199 -32.32 -16.20 -4.17
N SER A 200 -32.78 -17.42 -3.92
CA SER A 200 -32.72 -18.03 -2.59
C SER A 200 -31.28 -18.36 -2.17
N GLY A 201 -30.45 -18.84 -3.09
CA GLY A 201 -29.06 -19.20 -2.82
C GLY A 201 -28.18 -17.99 -2.52
N LEU A 202 -28.42 -16.86 -3.22
CA LEU A 202 -27.77 -15.58 -2.90
C LEU A 202 -28.38 -14.88 -1.66
N GLY A 203 -29.55 -15.34 -1.19
CA GLY A 203 -30.29 -14.70 -0.10
C GLY A 203 -30.82 -13.31 -0.48
N MET A 204 -31.10 -13.08 -1.77
CA MET A 204 -31.57 -11.80 -2.27
C MET A 204 -33.10 -11.71 -2.28
N ARG A 205 -33.62 -10.50 -2.05
CA ARG A 205 -35.05 -10.21 -2.16
C ARG A 205 -35.37 -9.67 -3.55
N VAL A 206 -36.36 -10.27 -4.20
CA VAL A 206 -36.89 -9.77 -5.48
C VAL A 206 -37.64 -8.45 -5.26
N LEU A 207 -37.29 -7.43 -6.04
CA LEU A 207 -37.86 -6.09 -5.94
C LEU A 207 -39.25 -5.99 -6.59
N ALA A 208 -39.48 -6.74 -7.67
CA ALA A 208 -40.73 -6.75 -8.41
C ALA A 208 -41.02 -8.17 -8.94
N GLY A 209 -42.28 -8.60 -8.85
CA GLY A 209 -42.69 -9.95 -9.24
C GLY A 209 -42.50 -10.99 -8.13
N ARG A 210 -42.47 -12.27 -8.52
CA ARG A 210 -42.18 -13.40 -7.62
C ARG A 210 -40.75 -13.89 -7.84
N ALA A 211 -40.14 -14.45 -6.80
CA ALA A 211 -38.90 -15.21 -6.97
C ALA A 211 -39.14 -16.45 -7.82
N LEU A 212 -38.14 -16.81 -8.61
CA LEU A 212 -38.09 -18.10 -9.27
C LEU A 212 -37.94 -19.19 -8.21
N THR A 213 -38.42 -20.38 -8.56
CA THR A 213 -38.35 -21.59 -7.76
C THR A 213 -37.71 -22.70 -8.58
N PRO A 214 -37.12 -23.74 -7.96
CA PRO A 214 -36.50 -24.85 -8.71
C PRO A 214 -37.43 -25.57 -9.69
N GLU A 215 -38.75 -25.40 -9.54
CA GLU A 215 -39.78 -25.95 -10.42
C GLU A 215 -40.06 -25.10 -11.68
N ASP A 216 -39.50 -23.89 -11.79
CA ASP A 216 -39.60 -22.99 -12.96
C ASP A 216 -38.46 -23.22 -13.98
#